data_AF-A0A1I7UK93-F1
#
_entry.id   AF-A0A1I7UK93-F1
#
_cell.length_a   1.000
_cell.length_b   1.000
_cell.length_c   1.000
_cell.angle_alpha   90.00
_cell.angle_beta   90.00
_cell.angle_gamma   90.00
#
_symmetry.space_group_name_H-M   'P 1'
#
loop_
_entity.id
_entity.type
_entity.pdbx_description
1 polymer ?
#
loop_
_entity_poly.entity_id
_entity_poly.type
_entity_poly.pdbx_seq_one_letter_code
_entity_poly.pdbx_strand_id
1 'polypeptide(L)'
;MPDPGYCTRKHAAIAMECAKKDDELGAAAASLNHTEILLRQTKDYEPLGGLCFVTLQCAREIKCRAIRNILNDISICGFVYYYTKEFSECANRLYEKRNEIPCLGEIFNEQSRTPKEACKKWKSINPCVKEAIRNECDDRLGILQFKWEQKSQKANSIYCEEDRRITLGSEETTDN
;
A
#
# COMPACT_ATOMS: atom_id res chain seq x y z
N MET A 1 -26.92 23.31 8.54
CA MET A 1 -25.62 22.64 8.30
C MET A 1 -25.66 22.03 6.91
N PRO A 2 -24.66 22.21 6.03
CA PRO A 2 -24.68 21.57 4.71
C PRO A 2 -24.58 20.06 4.87
N ASP A 3 -25.43 19.34 4.15
CA ASP A 3 -25.55 17.88 4.17
C ASP A 3 -24.20 17.22 3.79
N PRO A 4 -23.63 16.31 4.63
CA PRO A 4 -22.38 15.60 4.33
C PRO A 4 -22.43 14.68 3.08
N GLY A 5 -23.58 14.58 2.42
CA GLY A 5 -23.76 13.80 1.19
C GLY A 5 -23.48 14.53 -0.13
N TYR A 6 -23.48 15.87 -0.19
CA TYR A 6 -23.44 16.55 -1.49
C TYR A 6 -22.01 16.73 -2.03
N CYS A 7 -21.71 16.02 -3.11
CA CYS A 7 -20.43 16.08 -3.81
C CYS A 7 -20.46 17.21 -4.84
N THR A 8 -19.43 18.06 -4.85
CA THR A 8 -19.34 19.21 -5.77
C THR A 8 -18.21 18.99 -6.76
N ARG A 9 -18.20 19.73 -7.87
CA ARG A 9 -17.05 19.73 -8.81
C ARG A 9 -15.74 20.11 -8.12
N LYS A 10 -15.79 21.00 -7.13
CA LYS A 10 -14.61 21.37 -6.32
C LYS A 10 -14.09 20.19 -5.50
N HIS A 11 -14.98 19.40 -4.90
CA HIS A 11 -14.60 18.16 -4.20
C HIS A 11 -13.93 17.16 -5.16
N ALA A 12 -14.48 17.01 -6.37
CA ALA A 12 -13.90 16.13 -7.39
C ALA A 12 -12.52 16.62 -7.86
N ALA A 13 -12.34 17.93 -8.06
CA ALA A 13 -11.05 18.50 -8.46
C ALA A 13 -9.95 18.24 -7.42
N ILE A 14 -10.25 18.47 -6.14
CA ILE A 14 -9.31 18.17 -5.04
C ILE A 14 -9.01 16.68 -5.00
N ALA A 15 -10.03 15.82 -5.14
CA ALA A 15 -9.85 14.38 -5.15
C ALA A 15 -8.90 13.89 -6.26
N MET A 16 -9.05 14.42 -7.48
CA MET A 16 -8.19 14.09 -8.60
C MET A 16 -6.74 14.51 -8.33
N GLU A 17 -6.52 15.66 -7.70
CA GLU A 17 -5.18 16.10 -7.31
C GLU A 17 -4.56 15.18 -6.24
N CYS A 18 -5.34 14.81 -5.22
CA CYS A 18 -4.85 13.87 -4.20
C CYS A 18 -4.54 12.49 -4.81
N ALA A 19 -5.40 11.99 -5.72
CA ALA A 19 -5.21 10.71 -6.39
C ALA A 19 -3.93 10.70 -7.24
N LYS A 20 -3.72 11.75 -8.04
CA LYS A 20 -2.50 11.88 -8.85
C LYS A 20 -1.23 11.81 -8.01
N LYS A 21 -1.22 12.48 -6.84
CA LYS A 21 -0.08 12.42 -5.90
C LYS A 21 0.09 11.01 -5.31
N ASP A 22 -1.00 10.31 -5.02
CA ASP A 22 -0.96 8.92 -4.57
C ASP A 22 -0.34 8.01 -5.64
N ASP A 23 -0.69 8.20 -6.92
CA ASP A 23 -0.14 7.44 -8.04
C ASP A 23 1.36 7.68 -8.23
N GLU A 24 1.80 8.94 -8.17
CA GLU A 24 3.22 9.32 -8.23
C GLU A 24 4.02 8.67 -7.10
N LEU A 25 3.46 8.65 -5.88
CA LEU A 25 4.06 8.00 -4.72
C LEU A 25 4.04 6.47 -4.85
N GLY A 26 3.01 5.90 -5.46
CA GLY A 26 2.96 4.48 -5.81
C GLY A 26 4.04 4.08 -6.80
N ALA A 27 4.29 4.92 -7.81
CA ALA A 27 5.39 4.73 -8.75
C ALA A 27 6.75 4.76 -8.05
N ALA A 28 6.97 5.74 -7.18
CA ALA A 28 8.20 5.82 -6.39
C ALA A 28 8.37 4.60 -5.47
N ALA A 29 7.31 4.15 -4.80
CA ALA A 29 7.33 2.95 -3.95
C ALA A 29 7.63 1.66 -4.75
N ALA A 30 7.15 1.57 -5.99
CA ALA A 30 7.46 0.48 -6.91
C ALA A 30 8.91 0.54 -7.41
N SER A 31 9.45 1.73 -7.68
CA SER A 31 10.87 1.88 -8.04
C SER A 31 11.82 1.46 -6.91
N LEU A 32 11.43 1.63 -5.64
CA LEU A 32 12.18 1.09 -4.51
C LEU A 32 12.18 -0.45 -4.50
N ASN A 33 11.06 -1.06 -4.89
CA ASN A 33 10.85 -2.51 -4.91
C ASN A 33 10.92 -3.01 -6.34
N HIS A 34 12.08 -2.79 -6.96
CA HIS A 34 12.39 -3.44 -8.22
C HIS A 34 12.41 -4.95 -7.98
N THR A 35 11.91 -5.74 -8.93
CA THR A 35 11.47 -7.16 -8.81
C THR A 35 12.35 -8.12 -8.00
N GLU A 36 13.60 -7.75 -7.80
CA GLU A 36 14.57 -8.30 -6.87
C GLU A 36 14.11 -8.34 -5.40
N ILE A 37 13.47 -7.28 -4.87
CA ILE A 37 13.06 -7.18 -3.47
C ILE A 37 11.58 -6.78 -3.39
N LEU A 38 10.77 -7.57 -2.69
CA LEU A 38 9.32 -7.32 -2.55
C LEU A 38 8.96 -6.38 -1.41
N LEU A 39 9.84 -6.15 -0.45
CA LEU A 39 9.66 -5.09 0.53
C LEU A 39 11.01 -4.67 1.09
N ARG A 40 11.26 -3.38 1.09
CA ARG A 40 12.46 -2.78 1.69
C ARG A 40 12.26 -2.61 3.20
N GLN A 41 13.31 -2.17 3.90
CA GLN A 41 13.16 -1.78 5.30
C GLN A 41 12.34 -0.49 5.40
N THR A 42 11.75 -0.27 6.56
CA THR A 42 10.92 0.91 6.87
C THR A 42 11.63 2.23 6.56
N LYS A 43 12.92 2.34 6.89
CA LYS A 43 13.76 3.51 6.63
C LYS A 43 13.82 3.91 5.15
N ASP A 44 13.77 2.93 4.24
CA ASP A 44 13.90 3.18 2.80
C ASP A 44 12.61 3.83 2.25
N TYR A 45 11.49 3.66 2.94
CA TYR A 45 10.22 4.29 2.61
C TYR A 45 9.92 5.57 3.40
N GLU A 46 10.71 5.94 4.42
CA GLU A 46 10.43 7.12 5.25
C GLU A 46 10.20 8.42 4.44
N PRO A 47 10.99 8.71 3.39
CA PRO A 47 10.74 9.89 2.55
C PRO A 47 9.34 9.86 1.91
N LEU A 48 8.87 8.68 1.50
CA LEU A 48 7.53 8.49 0.93
C LEU A 48 6.45 8.51 2.00
N GLY A 49 6.73 8.00 3.20
CA GLY A 49 5.78 7.98 4.32
C GLY A 49 5.29 9.38 4.72
N GLY A 50 6.18 10.37 4.75
CA GLY A 50 5.83 11.77 5.02
C GLY A 50 4.93 12.38 3.94
N LEU A 51 5.27 12.17 2.67
CA LEU A 51 4.46 12.64 1.54
C LEU A 51 3.09 11.95 1.51
N CYS A 52 3.07 10.65 1.78
CA CYS A 52 1.84 9.88 1.89
C CYS A 52 0.92 10.34 3.01
N PHE A 53 1.45 10.79 4.15
CA PHE A 53 0.63 11.41 5.18
C PHE A 53 -0.10 12.66 4.66
N VAL A 54 0.60 13.55 3.96
CA VAL A 54 0.03 14.78 3.39
C VAL A 54 -1.06 14.43 2.36
N THR A 55 -0.78 13.47 1.47
CA THR A 55 -1.76 12.99 0.48
C THR A 55 -3.00 12.38 1.14
N LEU A 56 -2.84 11.63 2.23
CA LEU A 56 -3.99 11.10 2.99
C LEU A 56 -4.79 12.19 3.71
N GLN A 57 -4.16 13.29 4.17
CA GLN A 57 -4.88 14.44 4.73
C GLN A 57 -5.71 15.16 3.66
N CYS A 58 -5.18 15.29 2.44
CA CYS A 58 -5.90 15.84 1.29
C CYS A 58 -7.26 15.14 1.08
N ALA A 59 -7.29 13.80 1.18
CA ALA A 59 -8.53 13.03 1.07
C ALA A 59 -9.49 13.24 2.26
N ARG A 60 -8.98 13.53 3.47
CA ARG A 60 -9.80 13.75 4.68
C ARG A 60 -10.53 15.09 4.68
N GLU A 61 -9.99 16.10 4.01
CA GLU A 61 -10.61 17.42 3.87
C GLU A 61 -11.87 17.37 2.99
N ILE A 62 -12.01 16.33 2.16
CA ILE A 62 -13.18 16.11 1.32
C ILE A 62 -14.35 15.59 2.17
N LYS A 63 -15.30 16.48 2.45
CA LYS A 63 -16.50 16.16 3.24
C LYS A 63 -17.50 15.25 2.52
N CYS A 64 -17.41 15.16 1.19
CA CYS A 64 -18.21 14.24 0.38
C CYS A 64 -17.79 12.78 0.66
N ARG A 65 -18.70 12.00 1.27
CA ARG A 65 -18.43 10.62 1.68
C ARG A 65 -18.10 9.68 0.51
N ALA A 66 -18.79 9.81 -0.63
CA ALA A 66 -18.59 8.94 -1.80
C ALA A 66 -17.16 9.05 -2.36
N ILE A 67 -16.70 10.28 -2.62
CA ILE A 67 -15.35 10.56 -3.11
C ILE A 67 -14.28 10.15 -2.09
N ARG A 68 -14.52 10.44 -0.81
CA ARG A 68 -13.58 10.09 0.26
C ARG A 68 -13.39 8.58 0.40
N ASN A 69 -14.45 7.79 0.24
CA ASN A 69 -14.36 6.34 0.31
C ASN A 69 -13.53 5.79 -0.85
N ILE A 70 -13.78 6.25 -2.08
CA ILE A 70 -13.01 5.85 -3.26
C ILE A 70 -11.50 6.06 -3.05
N LEU A 71 -11.09 7.26 -2.61
CA LEU A 71 -9.67 7.57 -2.37
C LEU A 71 -9.03 6.72 -1.28
N ASN A 72 -9.75 6.44 -0.19
CA ASN A 72 -9.24 5.59 0.90
C ASN A 72 -9.15 4.11 0.51
N ASP A 73 -10.02 3.67 -0.41
CA ASP A 73 -10.11 2.27 -0.84
C ASP A 73 -8.97 1.87 -1.77
N ILE A 74 -8.40 2.82 -2.51
CA ILE A 74 -7.35 2.57 -3.49
C ILE A 74 -5.92 2.90 -3.04
N SER A 75 -5.77 3.70 -1.97
CA SER A 75 -4.50 4.40 -1.73
C SER A 75 -3.32 3.51 -1.33
N ILE A 76 -2.26 3.55 -2.14
CA ILE A 76 -0.96 2.95 -1.82
C ILE A 76 -0.30 3.65 -0.63
N CYS A 77 -0.53 4.96 -0.49
CA CYS A 77 -0.07 5.71 0.66
C CYS A 77 -0.65 5.21 1.98
N GLY A 78 -1.84 4.61 1.95
CA GLY A 78 -2.40 3.92 3.11
C GLY A 78 -1.51 2.79 3.62
N PHE A 79 -0.81 2.07 2.74
CA PHE A 79 0.15 1.03 3.11
C PHE A 79 1.49 1.64 3.52
N VAL A 80 2.06 2.53 2.71
CA VAL A 80 3.40 3.12 2.97
C VAL A 80 3.42 3.86 4.31
N TYR A 81 2.38 4.65 4.60
CA TYR A 81 2.27 5.35 5.88
C TYR A 81 2.14 4.36 7.06
N TYR A 82 1.29 3.34 6.94
CA TYR A 82 1.15 2.30 7.97
C TYR A 82 2.49 1.59 8.22
N TYR A 83 3.16 1.16 7.16
CA TYR A 83 4.42 0.41 7.21
C TYR A 83 5.55 1.22 7.86
N THR A 84 5.64 2.51 7.55
CA THR A 84 6.69 3.41 8.07
C THR A 84 6.39 4.01 9.45
N LYS A 85 5.15 3.90 9.94
CA LYS A 85 4.74 4.48 11.23
C LYS A 85 4.22 3.40 12.16
N GLU A 86 2.92 3.14 12.14
CA GLU A 86 2.22 2.28 13.10
C GLU A 86 2.78 0.85 13.14
N PHE A 87 3.32 0.35 12.03
CA PHE A 87 3.85 -1.00 11.91
C PHE A 87 5.38 -1.06 11.92
N SER A 88 6.07 0.07 12.05
CA SER A 88 7.51 0.17 11.81
C SER A 88 8.34 -0.73 12.73
N GLU A 89 8.01 -0.77 14.02
CA GLU A 89 8.69 -1.64 14.99
C GLU A 89 8.51 -3.13 14.63
N CYS A 90 7.28 -3.54 14.30
CA CYS A 90 7.00 -4.90 13.87
C CYS A 90 7.71 -5.25 12.55
N ALA A 91 7.68 -4.35 11.58
CA ALA A 91 8.37 -4.52 10.30
C ALA A 91 9.88 -4.72 10.49
N ASN A 92 10.51 -4.00 11.41
CA ASN A 92 11.92 -4.17 11.73
C ASN A 92 12.20 -5.53 12.37
N ARG A 93 11.36 -5.99 13.32
CA ARG A 93 11.48 -7.35 13.89
C ARG A 93 11.34 -8.43 12.83
N LEU A 94 10.34 -8.32 11.95
CA LEU A 94 10.15 -9.26 10.84
C LEU A 94 11.36 -9.26 9.88
N TYR A 95 11.94 -8.08 9.62
CA TYR A 95 13.14 -7.98 8.81
C TYR A 95 14.34 -8.69 9.46
N GLU A 96 14.52 -8.57 10.79
CA GLU A 96 15.56 -9.30 11.52
C GLU A 96 15.39 -10.82 11.39
N LYS A 97 14.14 -11.30 11.36
CA LYS A 97 13.77 -12.71 11.19
C LYS A 97 13.78 -13.23 9.74
N ARG A 98 14.17 -12.41 8.75
CA ARG A 98 14.11 -12.77 7.32
C ARG A 98 14.87 -14.04 6.93
N ASN A 99 15.93 -14.40 7.66
CA ASN A 99 16.72 -15.61 7.40
C ASN A 99 16.25 -16.83 8.21
N GLU A 100 15.40 -16.62 9.22
CA GLU A 100 14.87 -17.68 10.08
C GLU A 100 13.50 -18.15 9.59
N ILE A 101 12.68 -17.22 9.07
CA ILE A 101 11.32 -17.50 8.59
C ILE A 101 11.31 -17.43 7.06
N PRO A 102 11.11 -18.57 6.35
CA PRO A 102 11.26 -18.63 4.88
C PRO A 102 10.45 -17.59 4.12
N CYS A 103 9.22 -17.32 4.54
CA CYS A 103 8.37 -16.36 3.86
C CYS A 103 8.80 -14.90 4.05
N LEU A 104 9.51 -14.58 5.13
CA LEU A 104 10.10 -13.27 5.32
C LEU A 104 11.34 -13.11 4.43
N GLY A 105 12.10 -14.18 4.21
CA GLY A 105 13.19 -14.20 3.24
C GLY A 105 12.70 -13.94 1.81
N GLU A 106 11.55 -14.49 1.45
CA GLU A 106 10.89 -14.20 0.16
C GLU A 106 10.49 -12.72 0.02
N ILE A 107 10.22 -12.02 1.11
CA ILE A 107 9.81 -10.61 1.06
C ILE A 107 11.03 -9.68 1.05
N PHE A 108 11.97 -9.93 1.96
CA PHE A 108 13.03 -8.99 2.30
C PHE A 108 14.38 -9.29 1.63
N ASN A 109 14.59 -10.52 1.15
CA ASN A 109 15.84 -10.86 0.46
C ASN A 109 15.70 -10.66 -1.05
N GLU A 110 16.86 -10.41 -1.65
CA GLU A 110 17.01 -10.30 -3.09
C GLU A 110 16.74 -11.65 -3.77
N GLN A 111 15.84 -11.66 -4.75
CA GLN A 111 15.64 -12.79 -5.65
C GLN A 111 15.26 -12.30 -7.03
N SER A 112 15.87 -12.87 -8.06
CA SER A 112 15.51 -12.57 -9.45
C SER A 112 14.08 -13.01 -9.74
N ARG A 113 13.20 -12.05 -10.05
CA ARG A 113 11.81 -12.28 -10.42
C ARG A 113 11.41 -11.38 -11.57
N THR A 114 10.43 -11.83 -12.33
CA THR A 114 9.64 -10.97 -13.22
C THR A 114 8.55 -10.22 -12.42
N PRO A 115 7.99 -9.11 -12.93
CA PRO A 115 6.87 -8.42 -12.26
C PRO A 115 5.66 -9.34 -11.99
N LYS A 116 5.34 -10.23 -12.93
CA LYS A 116 4.26 -11.22 -12.79
C LYS A 116 4.50 -12.19 -11.64
N GLU A 117 5.74 -12.65 -11.48
CA GLU A 117 6.14 -13.54 -10.37
C GLU A 117 6.11 -12.80 -9.03
N ALA A 118 6.62 -11.57 -8.99
CA ALA A 118 6.56 -10.72 -7.81
C ALA A 118 5.11 -10.50 -7.34
N CYS A 119 4.20 -10.17 -8.26
CA CYS A 119 2.77 -10.03 -8.00
C CYS A 119 2.15 -11.32 -7.44
N LYS A 120 2.39 -12.47 -8.09
CA LYS A 120 1.88 -13.77 -7.64
C LYS A 120 2.41 -14.13 -6.26
N LYS A 121 3.71 -13.89 -6.03
CA LYS A 121 4.38 -14.20 -4.77
C LYS A 121 3.80 -13.37 -3.63
N TRP A 122 3.68 -12.06 -3.82
CA TRP A 122 3.07 -11.15 -2.85
C TRP A 122 1.65 -11.59 -2.45
N LYS A 123 0.81 -11.98 -3.43
CA LYS A 123 -0.54 -12.50 -3.15
C LYS A 123 -0.51 -13.80 -2.34
N SER A 124 0.39 -14.72 -2.67
CA SER A 124 0.47 -16.04 -2.03
C SER A 124 1.06 -16.03 -0.61
N ILE A 125 1.85 -15.01 -0.26
CA ILE A 125 2.68 -15.05 0.96
C ILE A 125 1.98 -14.51 2.22
N ASN A 126 0.86 -13.80 2.03
CA ASN A 126 0.10 -13.16 3.09
C ASN A 126 -0.25 -14.08 4.28
N PRO A 127 -0.68 -15.35 4.11
CA PRO A 127 -0.97 -16.23 5.23
C PRO A 127 0.25 -16.44 6.15
N CYS A 128 1.43 -16.65 5.58
CA CYS A 128 2.66 -16.84 6.36
C CYS A 128 3.10 -15.55 7.05
N VAL A 129 2.98 -14.40 6.37
CA VAL A 129 3.31 -13.10 7.00
C VAL A 129 2.39 -12.81 8.18
N LYS A 130 1.09 -13.11 8.07
CA LYS A 130 0.15 -12.95 9.20
C LYS A 130 0.57 -13.79 10.40
N GLU A 131 0.98 -15.03 10.17
CA GLU A 131 1.50 -15.89 11.23
C GLU A 131 2.80 -15.33 11.84
N ALA A 132 3.74 -14.85 11.02
CA ALA A 132 4.95 -14.20 11.49
C ALA A 132 4.66 -12.93 12.31
N ILE A 133 3.70 -12.10 11.89
CA ILE A 133 3.26 -10.92 12.65
C ILE A 133 2.74 -11.35 14.03
N ARG A 134 1.90 -12.38 14.07
CA ARG A 134 1.34 -12.89 15.32
C ARG A 134 2.42 -13.31 16.31
N ASN A 135 3.45 -13.99 15.80
CA ASN A 135 4.48 -14.61 16.62
C ASN A 135 5.57 -13.61 17.05
N GLU A 136 5.97 -12.71 16.16
CA GLU A 136 7.15 -11.84 16.38
C GLU A 136 6.80 -10.43 16.88
N CYS A 137 5.56 -9.97 16.67
CA CYS A 137 5.16 -8.58 16.91
C CYS A 137 4.23 -8.36 18.09
N ASP A 138 4.15 -9.33 19.02
CA ASP A 138 3.31 -9.24 20.22
C ASP A 138 1.84 -8.90 19.91
N ASP A 139 1.35 -9.28 18.72
CA ASP A 139 0.02 -8.93 18.20
C ASP A 139 -1.10 -9.81 18.81
N ARG A 140 -1.21 -9.77 20.14
CA ARG A 140 -2.14 -10.62 20.92
C ARG A 140 -3.60 -10.44 20.54
N LEU A 141 -3.96 -9.23 20.08
CA LEU A 141 -5.32 -8.87 19.68
C LEU A 141 -5.56 -9.00 18.17
N GLY A 142 -4.56 -9.38 17.38
CA GLY A 142 -4.70 -9.53 15.93
C GLY A 142 -4.86 -8.21 15.15
N ILE A 143 -4.58 -7.07 15.78
CA ILE A 143 -4.79 -5.74 15.19
C ILE A 143 -3.78 -5.50 14.06
N LEU A 144 -2.51 -5.87 14.26
CA LEU A 144 -1.47 -5.70 13.26
C LEU A 144 -1.67 -6.65 12.08
N GLN A 145 -2.09 -7.90 12.34
CA GLN A 145 -2.48 -8.86 11.31
C GLN A 145 -3.63 -8.35 10.44
N PHE A 146 -4.70 -7.84 11.08
CA PHE A 146 -5.86 -7.31 10.38
C PHE A 146 -5.49 -6.09 9.51
N LYS A 147 -4.73 -5.14 10.07
CA LYS A 147 -4.28 -3.98 9.31
C LYS A 147 -3.33 -4.36 8.19
N TRP A 148 -2.42 -5.31 8.40
CA TRP A 148 -1.55 -5.84 7.35
C TRP A 148 -2.39 -6.38 6.20
N GLU A 149 -3.35 -7.27 6.46
CA GLU A 149 -4.20 -7.86 5.42
C GLU A 149 -4.98 -6.81 4.62
N GLN A 150 -5.56 -5.82 5.30
CA GLN A 150 -6.30 -4.73 4.66
C GLN A 150 -5.41 -3.82 3.80
N LYS A 151 -4.17 -3.56 4.24
CA LYS A 151 -3.26 -2.62 3.59
C LYS A 151 -2.37 -3.30 2.54
N SER A 152 -1.96 -4.55 2.74
CA SER A 152 -1.09 -5.30 1.83
C SER A 152 -1.79 -5.66 0.53
N GLN A 153 -3.10 -5.90 0.56
CA GLN A 153 -3.91 -6.06 -0.64
C GLN A 153 -3.83 -4.84 -1.56
N LYS A 154 -3.79 -3.64 -0.98
CA LYS A 154 -3.67 -2.39 -1.72
C LYS A 154 -2.24 -2.18 -2.25
N ALA A 155 -1.25 -2.64 -1.49
CA ALA A 155 0.14 -2.69 -1.92
C ALA A 155 0.41 -3.68 -3.07
N ASN A 156 -0.52 -4.57 -3.41
CA ASN A 156 -0.42 -5.42 -4.61
C ASN A 156 -0.19 -4.57 -5.87
N SER A 157 -0.78 -3.37 -5.94
CA SER A 157 -0.65 -2.43 -7.08
C SER A 157 0.81 -2.01 -7.35
N ILE A 158 1.70 -2.12 -6.36
CA ILE A 158 3.16 -1.93 -6.55
C ILE A 158 3.70 -2.94 -7.58
N TYR A 159 3.21 -4.19 -7.53
CA TYR A 159 3.74 -5.31 -8.30
C TYR A 159 2.83 -5.75 -9.45
N CYS A 160 1.53 -5.51 -9.34
CA CYS A 160 0.52 -6.03 -10.25
C CYS A 160 0.01 -4.90 -11.16
N GLU A 161 0.51 -4.83 -12.40
CA GLU A 161 0.10 -3.82 -13.40
C GLU A 161 -1.42 -3.80 -13.66
N GLU A 162 -2.06 -4.97 -13.65
CA GLU A 162 -3.52 -5.11 -13.79
C GLU A 162 -4.27 -4.40 -12.65
N ASP A 163 -3.77 -4.52 -11.42
CA ASP A 163 -4.36 -3.87 -10.24
C ASP A 163 -4.11 -2.35 -10.26
N ARG A 164 -3.01 -1.91 -10.90
CA ARG A 164 -2.64 -0.49 -11.10
C ARG A 164 -3.54 0.22 -12.11
N ARG A 165 -3.97 -0.46 -13.17
CA ARG A 165 -4.93 0.07 -14.17
C ARG A 165 -6.34 0.26 -13.61
N ILE A 166 -6.76 -0.60 -12.67
CA ILE A 166 -8.04 -0.46 -11.97
C ILE A 166 -8.03 0.79 -11.05
N THR A 167 -6.86 1.15 -10.51
CA THR A 167 -6.67 2.34 -9.66
C THR A 167 -6.77 3.65 -10.44
N LEU A 168 -6.29 3.66 -11.69
CA LEU A 168 -6.17 4.85 -12.54
C LEU A 168 -7.44 5.17 -13.35
N GLY A 169 -8.47 4.33 -13.27
CA GLY A 169 -9.51 4.29 -14.28
C GLY A 169 -8.94 3.68 -15.56
N SER A 170 -9.53 2.58 -16.01
CA SER A 170 -9.24 2.04 -17.33
C SER A 170 -9.44 3.13 -18.36
N GLU A 171 -8.35 3.61 -18.98
CA GLU A 171 -8.47 4.13 -20.34
C GLU A 171 -9.03 2.97 -21.16
N GLU A 172 -10.27 3.11 -21.61
CA GLU A 172 -10.82 2.26 -22.66
C GLU A 172 -9.86 2.38 -23.83
N THR A 173 -9.04 1.34 -24.04
CA THR A 173 -8.46 1.09 -25.34
C THR A 173 -9.62 0.81 -26.28
N THR A 174 -10.11 1.86 -26.95
CA THR A 174 -10.87 1.71 -28.20
C THR A 174 -9.90 1.13 -29.21
N ASP A 175 -9.85 -0.19 -29.29
CA ASP A 175 -9.30 -0.89 -30.45
C ASP A 175 -10.21 -0.57 -31.65
N ASN A 176 -9.59 0.03 -32.67
CA ASN A 176 -10.17 0.27 -34.00
C ASN A 176 -10.39 -1.04 -34.76
#